data_AF-A0A7S3M8L1-F1
#
_entry.id   AF-A0A7S3M8L1-F1
#
_cell.length_a   1.000
_cell.length_b   1.000
_cell.length_c   1.000
_cell.angle_alpha   90.00
_cell.angle_beta   90.00
_cell.angle_gamma   90.00
#
_symmetry.space_group_name_H-M   'P 1'
#
loop_
_entity.id
_entity.type
_entity.pdbx_description
1 polymer ?
#
loop_
_entity_poly.entity_id
_entity_poly.type
_entity_poly.pdbx_seq_one_letter_code
_entity_poly.pdbx_strand_id
1 'polypeptide(L)'
;FYNVFAEGNDYASIVQGQLNIIKGSGLLDKLDNIYYATMGKDGKTFDFGGDKYIHIAHYGDRGSELQTLKMLHTFCHANPASKVMYFHNKGSYHHTYANAKFCSLLNCYVLNRNCLAVLDDHDTCGWRITPTPHPHYSGNFWWARCDYVNKLIDPMAPVNNQTFIDATKTLNECVGLDGRYFAETWIGTGPSIHPADCMNSTIDS
;
A
#
# COMPACT_ATOMS: atom_id res chain seq x y z
N PHE A 1 -3.12 6.77 -1.47
CA PHE A 1 -2.55 6.24 -2.72
C PHE A 1 -3.06 4.83 -2.93
N TYR A 2 -3.78 4.63 -4.03
CA TYR A 2 -4.40 3.36 -4.36
C TYR A 2 -3.83 2.82 -5.66
N ASN A 3 -3.16 1.68 -5.59
CA ASN A 3 -2.65 0.99 -6.78
C ASN A 3 -3.71 0.01 -7.32
N VAL A 4 -4.36 0.37 -8.42
CA VAL A 4 -5.48 -0.36 -9.01
C VAL A 4 -5.02 -1.18 -10.20
N PHE A 5 -5.17 -2.50 -10.10
CA PHE A 5 -5.06 -3.42 -11.22
C PHE A 5 -6.45 -3.66 -11.80
N ALA A 6 -6.74 -3.03 -12.94
CA ALA A 6 -7.99 -3.08 -13.65
C ALA A 6 -7.89 -4.08 -14.82
N GLU A 7 -7.72 -5.34 -14.46
CA GLU A 7 -7.80 -6.47 -15.39
C GLU A 7 -8.28 -7.72 -14.62
N GLY A 8 -9.02 -8.58 -15.32
CA GLY A 8 -9.70 -9.75 -14.75
C GLY A 8 -11.19 -9.52 -14.49
N ASN A 9 -11.92 -10.56 -14.10
CA ASN A 9 -13.38 -10.47 -13.96
C ASN A 9 -13.84 -9.83 -12.64
N ASP A 10 -13.00 -9.88 -11.60
CA ASP A 10 -13.40 -9.54 -10.23
C ASP A 10 -12.84 -8.19 -9.73
N TYR A 11 -11.99 -7.50 -10.50
CA TYR A 11 -11.33 -6.30 -9.97
C TYR A 11 -12.34 -5.23 -9.60
N ALA A 12 -13.39 -5.03 -10.41
CA ALA A 12 -14.39 -3.99 -10.17
C ALA A 12 -15.15 -4.21 -8.86
N SER A 13 -15.52 -5.46 -8.55
CA SER A 13 -16.24 -5.79 -7.32
C SER A 13 -15.36 -5.63 -6.08
N ILE A 14 -14.08 -6.01 -6.16
CA ILE A 14 -13.11 -5.83 -5.08
C ILE A 14 -12.90 -4.34 -4.80
N VAL A 15 -12.68 -3.58 -5.85
CA VAL A 15 -12.44 -2.15 -5.75
C VAL A 15 -13.67 -1.44 -5.17
N GLN A 16 -14.87 -1.78 -5.65
CA GLN A 16 -16.11 -1.25 -5.07
C GLN A 16 -16.26 -1.63 -3.59
N GLY A 17 -15.90 -2.87 -3.21
CA GLY A 17 -15.90 -3.30 -1.81
C GLY A 17 -14.94 -2.48 -0.94
N GLN A 18 -13.72 -2.22 -1.41
CA GLN A 18 -12.74 -1.38 -0.72
C GLN A 18 -13.25 0.06 -0.56
N LEU A 19 -13.84 0.64 -1.61
CA LEU A 19 -14.44 1.97 -1.55
C LEU A 19 -15.63 2.04 -0.56
N ASN A 20 -16.46 0.99 -0.52
CA ASN A 20 -17.56 0.91 0.42
C ASN A 20 -17.07 0.84 1.87
N ILE A 21 -15.96 0.13 2.13
CA ILE A 21 -15.35 0.06 3.47
C ILE A 21 -14.79 1.44 3.87
N ILE A 22 -14.10 2.14 2.97
CA ILE A 22 -13.58 3.50 3.23
C ILE A 22 -14.73 4.48 3.54
N LYS A 23 -15.84 4.37 2.81
CA LYS A 23 -17.04 5.20 3.05
C LYS A 23 -17.71 4.83 4.37
N GLY A 24 -17.98 3.54 4.58
CA GLY A 24 -18.68 3.03 5.76
C GLY A 24 -17.94 3.23 7.08
N SER A 25 -16.60 3.23 7.06
CA SER A 25 -15.78 3.49 8.25
C SER A 25 -15.67 4.97 8.63
N GLY A 26 -16.27 5.87 7.84
CA GLY A 26 -16.11 7.32 7.97
C GLY A 26 -14.70 7.80 7.63
N LEU A 27 -13.86 6.96 7.02
CA LEU A 27 -12.50 7.32 6.65
C LEU A 27 -12.50 8.35 5.51
N LEU A 28 -13.44 8.25 4.56
CA LEU A 28 -13.52 9.18 3.43
C LEU A 28 -13.62 10.64 3.88
N ASP A 29 -14.29 10.92 4.99
CA ASP A 29 -14.46 12.28 5.52
C ASP A 29 -13.16 12.84 6.11
N LYS A 30 -12.25 11.97 6.54
CA LYS A 30 -10.94 12.34 7.10
C LYS A 30 -9.85 12.47 6.03
N LEU A 31 -10.08 11.94 4.83
CA LEU A 31 -9.13 12.00 3.73
C LEU A 31 -9.29 13.32 2.97
N ASP A 32 -8.17 13.97 2.66
CA ASP A 32 -8.15 15.09 1.71
C ASP A 32 -8.48 14.59 0.30
N ASN A 33 -7.71 13.60 -0.17
CA ASN A 33 -7.83 13.00 -1.49
C ASN A 33 -7.45 11.52 -1.48
N ILE A 34 -8.02 10.77 -2.41
CA ILE A 34 -7.61 9.42 -2.80
C ILE A 34 -6.96 9.52 -4.18
N TYR A 35 -5.64 9.65 -4.19
CA TYR A 35 -4.84 9.50 -5.41
C TYR A 35 -4.80 8.03 -5.80
N TYR A 36 -5.11 7.71 -7.06
CA TYR A 36 -5.06 6.34 -7.57
C TYR A 36 -4.39 6.24 -8.92
N ALA A 37 -3.61 5.18 -9.10
CA ALA A 37 -2.98 4.84 -10.36
C ALA A 37 -3.55 3.51 -10.87
N THR A 38 -3.69 3.37 -12.18
CA THR A 38 -4.31 2.20 -12.80
C THR A 38 -3.34 1.41 -13.67
N MET A 39 -3.60 0.11 -13.78
CA MET A 39 -2.84 -0.86 -14.57
C MET A 39 -3.81 -1.85 -15.23
N GLY A 40 -3.32 -2.61 -16.20
CA GLY A 40 -4.14 -3.57 -16.94
C GLY A 40 -5.06 -2.91 -17.95
N LYS A 41 -5.68 -3.74 -18.80
CA LYS A 41 -6.36 -3.31 -20.03
C LYS A 41 -7.50 -2.32 -19.80
N ASP A 42 -8.24 -2.46 -18.70
CA ASP A 42 -9.39 -1.60 -18.41
C ASP A 42 -8.99 -0.34 -17.64
N GLY A 43 -7.73 -0.26 -17.18
CA GLY A 43 -7.27 0.82 -16.31
C GLY A 43 -7.28 2.20 -16.96
N LYS A 44 -7.22 2.28 -18.28
CA LYS A 44 -7.22 3.57 -19.00
C LYS A 44 -8.55 4.29 -18.90
N THR A 45 -9.65 3.55 -18.88
CA THR A 45 -11.02 4.07 -18.83
C THR A 45 -11.63 4.01 -17.44
N PHE A 46 -10.89 3.49 -16.47
CA PHE A 46 -11.38 3.26 -15.12
C PHE A 46 -11.40 4.55 -14.30
N ASP A 47 -12.59 4.91 -13.81
CA ASP A 47 -12.82 6.10 -13.02
C ASP A 47 -13.69 5.77 -11.79
N PHE A 48 -13.30 6.32 -10.64
CA PHE A 48 -14.08 6.21 -9.41
C PHE A 48 -15.27 7.17 -9.37
N GLY A 49 -15.15 8.31 -10.04
CA GLY A 49 -16.08 9.43 -9.94
C GLY A 49 -16.06 10.08 -8.55
N GLY A 50 -16.31 11.39 -8.52
CA GLY A 50 -16.40 12.20 -7.31
C GLY A 50 -15.12 12.96 -6.96
N ASP A 51 -15.28 14.09 -6.28
CA ASP A 51 -14.27 15.14 -6.21
C ASP A 51 -13.01 14.77 -5.40
N LYS A 52 -13.11 13.79 -4.50
CA LYS A 52 -11.98 13.33 -3.69
C LYS A 52 -11.11 12.29 -4.40
N TYR A 53 -11.53 11.77 -5.54
CA TYR A 53 -10.79 10.72 -6.26
C TYR A 53 -10.00 11.33 -7.40
N ILE A 54 -8.67 11.19 -7.36
CA ILE A 54 -7.78 11.81 -8.33
C ILE A 54 -7.00 10.72 -9.05
N HIS A 55 -7.29 10.53 -10.35
CA HIS A 55 -6.52 9.64 -11.21
C HIS A 55 -5.18 10.28 -11.53
N ILE A 56 -4.08 9.68 -11.05
CA ILE A 56 -2.75 10.28 -11.22
C ILE A 56 -1.98 9.70 -12.41
N ALA A 57 -2.23 8.45 -12.79
CA ALA A 57 -1.50 7.79 -13.88
C ALA A 57 -2.16 6.48 -14.32
N HIS A 58 -1.92 6.10 -15.57
CA HIS A 58 -2.17 4.77 -16.10
C HIS A 58 -0.87 4.16 -16.65
N TYR A 59 -0.48 2.98 -16.18
CA TYR A 59 0.81 2.34 -16.52
C TYR A 59 0.71 1.15 -17.49
N GLY A 60 -0.50 0.83 -17.99
CA GLY A 60 -0.74 -0.31 -18.87
C GLY A 60 -0.40 -1.66 -18.22
N ASP A 61 0.01 -2.63 -19.04
CA ASP A 61 0.25 -4.02 -18.62
C ASP A 61 1.59 -4.22 -17.90
N ARG A 62 2.52 -3.26 -18.02
CA ARG A 62 3.83 -3.29 -17.33
C ARG A 62 3.82 -2.55 -16.00
N GLY A 63 2.62 -2.26 -15.48
CA GLY A 63 2.45 -1.57 -14.22
C GLY A 63 2.88 -2.40 -13.02
N SER A 64 3.67 -1.81 -12.12
CA SER A 64 4.03 -2.38 -10.81
C SER A 64 3.75 -1.41 -9.66
N GLU A 65 3.59 -1.96 -8.45
CA GLU A 65 3.35 -1.17 -7.23
C GLU A 65 4.39 -0.07 -7.01
N LEU A 66 5.62 -0.30 -7.43
CA LEU A 66 6.74 0.64 -7.30
C LEU A 66 6.46 2.00 -7.95
N GLN A 67 5.70 2.05 -9.05
CA GLN A 67 5.37 3.31 -9.71
C GLN A 67 4.40 4.14 -8.85
N THR A 68 3.43 3.50 -8.20
CA THR A 68 2.52 4.17 -7.26
C THR A 68 3.25 4.60 -6.00
N LEU A 69 4.16 3.74 -5.48
CA LEU A 69 5.02 4.08 -4.34
C LEU A 69 5.95 5.27 -4.67
N LYS A 70 6.47 5.36 -5.90
CA LYS A 70 7.28 6.51 -6.36
C LYS A 70 6.49 7.81 -6.32
N MET A 71 5.23 7.78 -6.74
CA MET A 71 4.34 8.95 -6.69
C MET A 71 4.04 9.36 -5.24
N LEU A 72 3.78 8.38 -4.37
CA LEU A 72 3.60 8.60 -2.93
C LEU A 72 4.86 9.21 -2.30
N HIS A 73 6.04 8.67 -2.60
CA HIS A 73 7.32 9.18 -2.13
C HIS A 73 7.53 10.63 -2.55
N THR A 74 7.27 10.94 -3.83
CA THR A 74 7.37 12.30 -4.37
C THR A 74 6.39 13.26 -3.69
N PHE A 75 5.16 12.81 -3.44
CA PHE A 75 4.17 13.59 -2.69
C PHE A 75 4.64 13.89 -1.26
N CYS A 76 5.21 12.91 -0.57
CA CYS A 76 5.70 13.12 0.79
C CYS A 76 6.89 14.07 0.87
N HIS A 77 7.76 14.09 -0.14
CA HIS A 77 8.87 15.07 -0.21
C HIS A 77 8.35 16.50 -0.33
N ALA A 78 7.25 16.69 -1.08
CA ALA A 78 6.59 17.98 -1.19
C ALA A 78 5.72 18.33 0.03
N ASN A 79 5.26 17.33 0.80
CA ASN A 79 4.29 17.48 1.89
C ASN A 79 4.73 16.73 3.16
N PRO A 80 5.83 17.14 3.82
CA PRO A 80 6.43 16.39 4.93
C PRO A 80 5.51 16.24 6.16
N ALA A 81 4.57 17.17 6.37
CA ALA A 81 3.64 17.12 7.50
C ALA A 81 2.40 16.23 7.25
N SER A 82 2.23 15.69 6.04
CA SER A 82 1.06 14.88 5.69
C SER A 82 1.15 13.44 6.19
N LYS A 83 -0.01 12.78 6.29
CA LYS A 83 -0.14 11.34 6.51
C LYS A 83 -0.65 10.70 5.22
N VAL A 84 -0.12 9.55 4.86
CA VAL A 84 -0.46 8.84 3.62
C VAL A 84 -0.86 7.40 3.90
N MET A 85 -1.82 6.91 3.13
CA MET A 85 -2.22 5.50 3.10
C MET A 85 -1.82 4.90 1.76
N TYR A 86 -1.26 3.70 1.78
CA TYR A 86 -1.01 2.88 0.60
C TYR A 86 -1.77 1.56 0.70
N PHE A 87 -2.42 1.18 -0.40
CA PHE A 87 -3.12 -0.10 -0.55
C PHE A 87 -3.33 -0.43 -2.03
N HIS A 88 -3.72 -1.66 -2.32
CA HIS A 88 -3.97 -2.14 -3.68
C HIS A 88 -5.12 -3.16 -3.74
N ASN A 89 -5.54 -3.56 -4.94
CA ASN A 89 -6.55 -4.60 -5.14
C ASN A 89 -5.96 -5.96 -5.60
N LYS A 90 -4.63 -6.05 -5.76
CA LYS A 90 -3.91 -7.22 -6.33
C LYS A 90 -3.88 -8.52 -5.48
N GLY A 91 -4.58 -8.60 -4.35
CA GLY A 91 -4.60 -9.78 -3.47
C GLY A 91 -5.56 -10.92 -3.86
N SER A 92 -6.26 -10.80 -4.99
CA SER A 92 -7.38 -11.68 -5.38
C SER A 92 -7.11 -12.61 -6.57
N TYR A 93 -5.90 -12.58 -7.13
CA TYR A 93 -5.56 -13.31 -8.36
C TYR A 93 -5.77 -14.84 -8.26
N HIS A 94 -5.77 -15.36 -7.03
CA HIS A 94 -6.13 -16.74 -6.72
C HIS A 94 -7.32 -16.73 -5.76
N HIS A 95 -8.54 -16.72 -6.29
CA HIS A 95 -9.77 -16.65 -5.50
C HIS A 95 -9.94 -17.93 -4.67
N THR A 96 -9.36 -17.94 -3.47
CA THR A 96 -9.55 -18.97 -2.46
C THR A 96 -10.29 -18.35 -1.27
N TYR A 97 -11.02 -19.18 -0.54
CA TYR A 97 -11.69 -18.75 0.70
C TYR A 97 -10.73 -18.08 1.69
N ALA A 98 -9.50 -18.61 1.78
CA ALA A 98 -8.45 -18.04 2.63
C ALA A 98 -8.02 -16.65 2.16
N ASN A 99 -7.81 -16.47 0.85
CA ASN A 99 -7.42 -15.16 0.30
C ASN A 99 -8.53 -14.12 0.42
N ALA A 100 -9.79 -14.50 0.21
CA ALA A 100 -10.93 -13.61 0.41
C ALA A 100 -11.03 -13.13 1.88
N LYS A 101 -10.84 -14.04 2.85
CA LYS A 101 -10.77 -13.68 4.27
C LYS A 101 -9.58 -12.79 4.59
N PHE A 102 -8.40 -13.10 4.06
CA PHE A 102 -7.19 -12.31 4.25
C PHE A 102 -7.37 -10.87 3.73
N CYS A 103 -7.87 -10.70 2.51
CA CYS A 103 -8.22 -9.39 1.95
C CYS A 103 -9.27 -8.66 2.80
N SER A 104 -10.27 -9.36 3.32
CA SER A 104 -11.29 -8.76 4.19
C SER A 104 -10.70 -8.23 5.49
N LEU A 105 -9.76 -8.96 6.10
CA LEU A 105 -9.04 -8.51 7.30
C LEU A 105 -8.18 -7.29 6.98
N LEU A 106 -7.38 -7.32 5.92
CA LEU A 106 -6.57 -6.18 5.49
C LEU A 106 -7.41 -4.91 5.31
N ASN A 107 -8.53 -5.04 4.61
CA ASN A 107 -9.45 -3.94 4.39
C ASN A 107 -10.03 -3.42 5.71
N CYS A 108 -10.47 -4.33 6.59
CA CYS A 108 -11.09 -3.97 7.86
C CYS A 108 -10.14 -3.20 8.78
N TYR A 109 -8.86 -3.60 8.85
CA TYR A 109 -7.89 -2.98 9.75
C TYR A 109 -7.22 -1.73 9.17
N VAL A 110 -6.99 -1.65 7.86
CA VAL A 110 -6.25 -0.52 7.25
C VAL A 110 -7.17 0.53 6.65
N LEU A 111 -8.30 0.16 6.05
CA LEU A 111 -9.23 1.10 5.40
C LEU A 111 -10.23 1.70 6.40
N ASN A 112 -9.72 2.06 7.59
CA ASN A 112 -10.46 2.70 8.66
C ASN A 112 -9.65 3.87 9.26
N ARG A 113 -10.24 4.60 10.20
CA ARG A 113 -9.63 5.78 10.86
C ARG A 113 -8.67 5.45 12.01
N ASN A 114 -8.57 4.21 12.44
CA ASN A 114 -7.94 3.83 13.70
C ASN A 114 -6.42 4.03 13.67
N CYS A 115 -5.79 3.90 12.50
CA CYS A 115 -4.37 4.22 12.33
C CYS A 115 -4.04 5.72 12.41
N LEU A 116 -5.01 6.62 12.22
CA LEU A 116 -4.72 8.07 12.14
C LEU A 116 -4.16 8.65 13.44
N ALA A 117 -4.70 8.21 14.58
CA ALA A 117 -4.24 8.63 15.91
C ALA A 117 -2.88 8.03 16.26
N VAL A 118 -2.64 6.77 15.87
CA VAL A 118 -1.38 6.06 16.10
C VAL A 118 -0.21 6.71 15.35
N LEU A 119 -0.47 7.36 14.22
CA LEU A 119 0.56 8.10 13.49
C LEU A 119 1.05 9.37 14.20
N ASP A 120 0.43 9.80 15.31
CA ASP A 120 0.92 10.96 16.08
C ASP A 120 2.24 10.64 16.81
N ASP A 121 2.48 9.38 17.17
CA ASP A 121 3.70 8.91 17.85
C ASP A 121 4.45 7.79 17.10
N HIS A 122 3.83 7.12 16.12
CA HIS A 122 4.45 6.08 15.29
C HIS A 122 4.70 6.53 13.84
N ASP A 123 5.76 6.02 13.23
CA ASP A 123 6.11 6.30 11.84
C ASP A 123 5.09 5.69 10.86
N THR A 124 4.62 4.49 11.18
CA THR A 124 3.73 3.70 10.33
C THR A 124 2.68 2.95 11.15
N CYS A 125 1.55 2.64 10.53
CA CYS A 125 0.50 1.80 11.10
C CYS A 125 -0.11 0.91 10.03
N GLY A 126 -0.32 -0.36 10.30
CA GLY A 126 -0.89 -1.30 9.35
C GLY A 126 -1.37 -2.56 10.04
N TRP A 127 -1.76 -3.58 9.28
CA TRP A 127 -2.16 -4.84 9.89
C TRP A 127 -1.02 -5.84 9.87
N ARG A 128 -0.66 -6.34 11.06
CA ARG A 128 0.26 -7.45 11.29
C ARG A 128 1.62 -7.18 10.68
N ILE A 129 2.38 -6.31 11.35
CA ILE A 129 3.79 -6.14 11.03
C ILE A 129 4.55 -7.44 11.29
N THR A 130 5.33 -7.84 10.29
CA THR A 130 6.15 -9.04 10.34
C THR A 130 7.61 -8.61 10.29
N PRO A 131 8.44 -8.92 11.31
CA PRO A 131 9.84 -8.49 11.35
C PRO A 131 10.74 -9.28 10.40
N THR A 132 10.30 -10.45 9.93
CA THR A 132 11.07 -11.39 9.11
C THR A 132 10.43 -11.62 7.74
N PRO A 133 11.21 -11.78 6.65
CA PRO A 133 12.67 -11.63 6.57
C PRO A 133 13.14 -10.17 6.68
N HIS A 134 12.26 -9.23 6.38
CA HIS A 134 12.43 -7.80 6.58
C HIS A 134 11.14 -7.22 7.20
N PRO A 135 11.18 -6.13 7.97
CA PRO A 135 9.98 -5.46 8.47
C PRO A 135 9.02 -5.11 7.32
N HIS A 136 7.78 -5.61 7.38
CA HIS A 136 6.74 -5.30 6.41
C HIS A 136 5.34 -5.53 6.99
N TYR A 137 4.34 -4.89 6.39
CA TYR A 137 2.93 -5.18 6.69
C TYR A 137 2.40 -6.25 5.74
N SER A 138 1.67 -7.21 6.30
CA SER A 138 1.06 -8.28 5.51
C SER A 138 0.19 -7.68 4.41
N GLY A 139 0.35 -8.14 3.16
CA GLY A 139 -0.43 -7.65 2.02
C GLY A 139 -0.14 -6.20 1.58
N ASN A 140 0.93 -5.58 2.08
CA ASN A 140 1.39 -4.25 1.68
C ASN A 140 0.36 -3.12 1.85
N PHE A 141 -0.48 -3.20 2.90
CA PHE A 141 -1.45 -2.15 3.23
C PHE A 141 -1.01 -1.44 4.51
N TRP A 142 -0.84 -0.13 4.44
CA TRP A 142 -0.34 0.63 5.57
C TRP A 142 -0.63 2.12 5.46
N TRP A 143 -0.53 2.77 6.61
CA TRP A 143 -0.47 4.19 6.83
C TRP A 143 0.95 4.59 7.24
N ALA A 144 1.40 5.77 6.84
CA ALA A 144 2.69 6.33 7.25
C ALA A 144 2.65 7.84 7.34
N ARG A 145 3.55 8.40 8.15
CA ARG A 145 3.87 9.83 8.07
C ARG A 145 4.80 10.13 6.90
N CYS A 146 4.59 11.26 6.24
CA CYS A 146 5.44 11.66 5.13
C CYS A 146 6.87 12.02 5.55
N ASP A 147 7.07 12.57 6.75
CA ASP A 147 8.40 12.84 7.29
C ASP A 147 9.26 11.57 7.46
N TYR A 148 8.64 10.43 7.78
CA TYR A 148 9.26 9.12 7.76
C TYR A 148 9.55 8.65 6.34
N VAL A 149 8.55 8.69 5.45
CA VAL A 149 8.71 8.28 4.03
C VAL A 149 9.84 9.04 3.34
N ASN A 150 10.06 10.30 3.69
CA ASN A 150 11.13 11.13 3.11
C ASN A 150 12.54 10.64 3.45
N LYS A 151 12.68 9.81 4.50
CA LYS A 151 13.94 9.18 4.90
C LYS A 151 14.21 7.88 4.13
N LEU A 152 13.21 7.35 3.41
CA LEU A 152 13.33 6.13 2.63
C LEU A 152 13.97 6.38 1.27
N ILE A 153 14.65 5.36 0.77
CA ILE A 153 15.18 5.37 -0.59
C ILE A 153 14.03 5.51 -1.60
N ASP A 154 14.28 6.24 -2.67
CA ASP A 154 13.35 6.34 -3.80
C ASP A 154 13.02 4.93 -4.31
N PRO A 155 11.74 4.49 -4.35
CA PRO A 155 11.32 3.15 -4.77
C PRO A 155 11.79 2.72 -6.17
N MET A 156 12.12 3.68 -7.03
CA MET A 156 12.56 3.45 -8.41
C MET A 156 14.06 3.79 -8.61
N ALA A 157 14.82 4.05 -7.53
CA ALA A 157 16.24 4.31 -7.65
C ALA A 157 16.97 3.11 -8.28
N PRO A 158 17.96 3.34 -9.17
CA PRO A 158 18.77 2.26 -9.75
C PRO A 158 19.49 1.39 -8.70
N VAL A 159 19.77 1.97 -7.53
CA VAL A 159 20.41 1.31 -6.38
C VAL A 159 19.51 0.24 -5.75
N ASN A 160 18.18 0.33 -5.91
CA ASN A 160 17.24 -0.68 -5.42
C ASN A 160 17.38 -2.03 -6.13
N ASN A 161 18.09 -2.06 -7.25
CA ASN A 161 18.44 -3.29 -7.96
C ASN A 161 19.73 -3.94 -7.41
N GLN A 162 20.37 -3.36 -6.37
CA GLN A 162 21.73 -3.75 -5.93
C GLN A 162 21.98 -3.74 -4.41
N THR A 163 21.06 -3.32 -3.55
CA THR A 163 21.28 -3.31 -2.08
C THR A 163 20.06 -3.95 -1.43
N PHE A 164 20.16 -5.15 -0.82
CA PHE A 164 20.76 -5.41 0.50
C PHE A 164 21.38 -6.83 0.63
N ILE A 165 22.05 -7.31 -0.42
CA ILE A 165 22.51 -8.71 -0.46
C ILE A 165 24.01 -8.79 -0.74
N ASP A 166 24.73 -9.40 0.20
CA ASP A 166 26.05 -9.96 -0.02
C ASP A 166 25.95 -11.00 -1.16
N ALA A 167 26.42 -10.62 -2.35
CA ALA A 167 26.35 -11.41 -3.59
C ALA A 167 27.05 -12.78 -3.50
N THR A 168 27.68 -13.09 -2.36
CA THR A 168 28.37 -14.35 -2.09
C THR A 168 27.51 -15.42 -1.39
N LYS A 169 26.29 -15.10 -0.94
CA LYS A 169 25.40 -16.09 -0.29
C LYS A 169 24.30 -16.56 -1.25
N THR A 170 24.06 -17.87 -1.30
CA THR A 170 22.85 -18.47 -1.86
C THR A 170 21.66 -17.99 -1.03
N LEU A 171 20.87 -17.07 -1.58
CA LEU A 171 19.76 -16.43 -0.88
C LEU A 171 18.45 -16.78 -1.58
N ASN A 172 17.42 -17.03 -0.76
CA ASN A 172 16.11 -17.45 -1.23
C ASN A 172 15.34 -16.27 -1.87
N GLU A 173 14.25 -16.58 -2.56
CA GLU A 173 13.37 -15.57 -3.19
C GLU A 173 12.88 -14.49 -2.20
N CYS A 174 12.86 -14.80 -0.89
CA CYS A 174 12.39 -13.92 0.16
C CYS A 174 13.37 -12.78 0.51
N VAL A 175 14.60 -12.78 -0.03
CA VAL A 175 15.60 -11.72 0.23
C VAL A 175 15.49 -10.57 -0.78
N GLY A 176 14.62 -10.68 -1.80
CA GLY A 176 14.30 -9.56 -2.69
C GLY A 176 15.29 -9.35 -3.85
N LEU A 177 16.09 -10.36 -4.22
CA LEU A 177 17.07 -10.31 -5.33
C LEU A 177 16.50 -9.81 -6.65
N ASP A 178 15.24 -10.12 -6.97
CA ASP A 178 14.59 -9.76 -8.24
C ASP A 178 13.61 -8.60 -8.11
N GLY A 179 13.65 -7.82 -7.03
CA GLY A 179 12.74 -6.69 -6.83
C GLY A 179 11.25 -7.06 -6.66
N ARG A 180 10.89 -8.36 -6.73
CA ARG A 180 9.51 -8.85 -6.62
C ARG A 180 8.85 -8.48 -5.29
N TYR A 181 9.60 -8.59 -4.19
CA TYR A 181 9.10 -8.29 -2.83
C TYR A 181 9.57 -6.93 -2.30
N PHE A 182 10.36 -6.17 -3.07
CA PHE A 182 10.84 -4.86 -2.62
C PHE A 182 9.68 -3.90 -2.37
N ALA A 183 8.63 -3.93 -3.20
CA ALA A 183 7.44 -3.11 -2.99
C ALA A 183 6.76 -3.42 -1.64
N GLU A 184 6.75 -4.69 -1.22
CA GLU A 184 6.12 -5.13 0.04
C GLU A 184 6.94 -4.73 1.26
N THR A 185 8.28 -4.74 1.15
CA THR A 185 9.20 -4.45 2.25
C THR A 185 9.68 -3.00 2.29
N TRP A 186 9.46 -2.21 1.24
CA TRP A 186 9.98 -0.85 1.08
C TRP A 186 9.68 0.04 2.29
N ILE A 187 8.44 -0.02 2.80
CA ILE A 187 8.02 0.79 3.93
C ILE A 187 8.81 0.50 5.21
N GLY A 188 9.34 -0.72 5.36
CA GLY A 188 10.14 -1.17 6.49
C GLY A 188 11.65 -1.03 6.31
N THR A 189 12.12 -0.42 5.22
CA THR A 189 13.57 -0.24 4.95
C THR A 189 14.22 0.86 5.79
N GLY A 190 13.44 1.64 6.53
CA GLY A 190 13.95 2.67 7.43
C GLY A 190 14.71 2.05 8.61
N PRO A 191 15.96 2.48 8.89
CA PRO A 191 16.81 1.86 9.92
C PRO A 191 16.29 2.03 11.35
N SER A 192 15.37 2.97 11.58
CA SER A 192 14.78 3.28 12.89
C SER A 192 13.26 3.37 12.80
N ILE A 193 12.62 2.55 11.96
CA ILE A 193 11.16 2.51 11.87
C ILE A 193 10.55 2.29 13.27
N HIS A 194 9.59 3.14 13.63
CA HIS A 194 8.71 2.96 14.79
C HIS A 194 7.30 2.54 14.31
N PRO A 195 7.08 1.24 14.05
CA PRO A 195 5.82 0.78 13.48
C PRO A 195 4.80 0.42 14.56
N ALA A 196 3.52 0.52 14.20
CA ALA A 196 2.42 0.01 15.00
C ALA A 196 1.53 -0.97 14.22
N ASP A 197 0.88 -1.85 14.96
CA ASP A 197 -0.24 -2.66 14.47
C ASP A 197 -1.56 -1.96 14.73
N CYS A 198 -2.44 -1.96 13.74
CA CYS A 198 -3.82 -1.53 13.89
C CYS A 198 -4.57 -2.62 14.65
N MET A 199 -4.68 -2.46 15.97
CA MET A 199 -5.25 -3.48 16.86
C MET A 199 -6.73 -3.25 17.18
N ASN A 200 -7.29 -2.10 16.79
CA ASN A 200 -8.70 -1.82 16.99
C ASN A 200 -9.41 -1.87 15.63
N SER A 201 -10.22 -2.91 15.41
CA SER A 201 -11.25 -2.91 14.37
C SER A 201 -12.56 -3.27 15.05
N THR A 202 -13.29 -2.26 15.53
CA THR A 202 -14.72 -2.47 15.74
C THR A 202 -15.31 -2.72 14.36
N ILE A 203 -15.50 -3.98 14.03
CA ILE A 203 -16.47 -4.40 13.02
C ILE A 203 -17.79 -3.94 13.63
N ASP A 204 -18.32 -2.79 13.20
CA ASP A 204 -19.69 -2.43 13.54
C ASP A 204 -20.56 -3.60 13.03
N SER A 205 -21.07 -4.35 14.00
CA SER A 205 -21.91 -5.53 13.85
C SER A 205 -23.31 -5.17 13.39
#